data_AF-A0A2T4Z9H8-F1
#
_entry.id   AF-A0A2T4Z9H8-F1
#
_cell.length_a   1.000
_cell.length_b   1.000
_cell.length_c   1.000
_cell.angle_alpha   90.00
_cell.angle_beta   90.00
_cell.angle_gamma   90.00
#
_symmetry.space_group_name_H-M   'P 1'
#
loop_
_entity.id
_entity.type
_entity.pdbx_description
1 polymer ?
#
loop_
_entity_poly.entity_id
_entity_poly.type
_entity_poly.pdbx_seq_one_letter_code
_entity_poly.pdbx_strand_id
1 'polypeptide(L)'
;MMYTFFWQTESPFSQWHRSSFVVNGMVYNCAEQYMMQQKALLFHDDESAEKIMKSDSPIEQKRLGRKVKGFDDMVWEKHRKRIVYEGNYAKFTQNPELKAALLQTEGTTLVEASPVDRIWGVGLAEDDPRIHDPQQWRGSNDLGYILTQLREALLHEPKHAISVSVVVIDDHGEVLLVKDRLRGWELPGGQVEEGESLKEAAIREVKEETGIDIEVTTYCGVSQRVERNMVKHLFLGIPIKGERVAGSESEEVGVFSVEKALTMISDPVVRDRLKYGLKKETHPFLLEN
;
A
#
# COMPACT_ATOMS: atom_id res chain seq x y z
N MET A 1 -12.62 -28.16 -2.76
CA MET A 1 -12.40 -26.78 -2.29
C MET A 1 -13.01 -26.67 -0.91
N MET A 2 -12.32 -26.05 0.06
CA MET A 2 -12.84 -25.87 1.42
C MET A 2 -13.49 -24.49 1.55
N TYR A 3 -14.58 -24.40 2.31
CA TYR A 3 -15.35 -23.17 2.49
C TYR A 3 -15.44 -22.79 3.97
N THR A 4 -15.39 -21.49 4.24
CA THR A 4 -15.77 -20.91 5.53
C THR A 4 -17.08 -20.16 5.34
N PHE A 5 -18.17 -20.68 5.89
CA PHE A 5 -19.49 -20.09 5.76
C PHE A 5 -19.73 -19.01 6.83
N PHE A 6 -20.48 -17.98 6.46
CA PHE A 6 -20.96 -16.96 7.38
C PHE A 6 -22.26 -16.34 6.89
N TRP A 7 -23.10 -15.86 7.81
CA TRP A 7 -24.34 -15.17 7.45
C TRP A 7 -24.89 -14.24 8.54
N GLN A 8 -24.46 -14.41 9.79
CA GLN A 8 -24.98 -13.64 10.92
C GLN A 8 -24.28 -12.29 11.10
N THR A 9 -24.98 -11.32 11.70
CA THR A 9 -24.42 -9.98 11.99
C THR A 9 -23.23 -10.05 12.95
N GLU A 10 -23.24 -11.02 13.87
CA GLU A 10 -22.12 -11.27 14.80
C GLU A 10 -20.85 -11.76 14.09
N SER A 11 -20.97 -12.29 12.87
CA SER A 11 -19.79 -12.73 12.11
C SER A 11 -18.89 -11.53 11.82
N PRO A 12 -17.57 -11.61 12.07
CA PRO A 12 -16.63 -10.55 11.72
C PRO A 12 -16.60 -10.26 10.21
N PHE A 13 -17.08 -11.19 9.38
CA PHE A 13 -17.14 -11.09 7.92
C PHE A 13 -18.38 -10.34 7.41
N SER A 14 -19.41 -10.18 8.25
CA SER A 14 -20.61 -9.44 7.88
C SER A 14 -20.33 -7.94 7.67
N GLN A 15 -20.98 -7.35 6.66
CA GLN A 15 -20.95 -5.89 6.48
C GLN A 15 -21.63 -5.14 7.62
N TRP A 16 -22.51 -5.83 8.36
CA TRP A 16 -23.31 -5.24 9.44
C TRP A 16 -22.65 -5.38 10.80
N HIS A 17 -21.58 -6.18 10.90
CA HIS A 17 -20.80 -6.31 12.13
C HIS A 17 -20.31 -4.92 12.57
N ARG A 18 -20.56 -4.55 13.83
CA ARG A 18 -20.15 -3.26 14.38
C ARG A 18 -18.62 -3.23 14.44
N SER A 19 -18.02 -2.29 13.71
CA SER A 19 -16.57 -2.13 13.65
C SER A 19 -16.25 -0.68 13.30
N SER A 20 -15.54 0.01 14.18
CA SER A 20 -15.14 1.40 13.94
C SER A 20 -13.90 1.45 13.05
N PHE A 21 -13.91 2.28 12.01
CA PHE A 21 -12.74 2.54 11.17
C PHE A 21 -12.84 3.92 10.51
N VAL A 22 -11.70 4.47 10.09
CA VAL A 22 -11.59 5.82 9.50
C VAL A 22 -11.16 5.72 8.04
N VAL A 23 -11.87 6.44 7.15
CA VAL A 23 -11.45 6.62 5.75
C VAL A 23 -11.63 8.10 5.40
N ASN A 24 -10.59 8.74 4.87
CA ASN A 24 -10.58 10.17 4.50
C ASN A 24 -11.07 11.10 5.64
N GLY A 25 -10.64 10.82 6.87
CA GLY A 25 -11.02 11.59 8.06
C GLY A 25 -12.45 11.34 8.59
N MET A 26 -13.24 10.50 7.92
CA MET A 26 -14.60 10.15 8.35
C MET A 26 -14.62 8.84 9.13
N VAL A 27 -15.33 8.81 10.25
CA VAL A 27 -15.49 7.61 11.09
C VAL A 27 -16.73 6.84 10.66
N TYR A 28 -16.56 5.55 10.35
CA TYR A 28 -17.64 4.62 10.02
C TYR A 28 -17.81 3.61 11.15
N ASN A 29 -19.06 3.21 11.41
CA ASN A 29 -19.38 2.29 12.48
C ASN A 29 -19.59 0.83 12.04
N CYS A 30 -19.69 0.59 10.74
CA CYS A 30 -19.65 -0.72 10.10
C CYS A 30 -19.37 -0.55 8.60
N ALA A 31 -19.10 -1.65 7.89
CA ALA A 31 -18.80 -1.61 6.47
C ALA A 31 -20.04 -1.31 5.60
N GLU A 32 -21.25 -1.62 6.06
CA GLU A 32 -22.50 -1.20 5.39
C GLU A 32 -22.63 0.33 5.34
N GLN A 33 -22.30 1.04 6.43
CA GLN A 33 -22.33 2.51 6.45
C GLN A 33 -21.44 3.10 5.38
N TYR A 34 -20.20 2.59 5.30
CA TYR A 34 -19.23 2.98 4.28
C TYR A 34 -19.77 2.70 2.88
N MET A 35 -20.21 1.47 2.61
CA MET A 35 -20.71 1.07 1.29
C MET A 35 -21.87 1.95 0.84
N MET A 36 -22.85 2.23 1.71
CA MET A 36 -24.02 3.03 1.37
C MET A 36 -23.67 4.51 1.21
N GLN A 37 -22.75 5.05 1.99
CA GLN A 37 -22.30 6.43 1.85
C GLN A 37 -21.49 6.64 0.56
N GLN A 38 -20.57 5.72 0.24
CA GLN A 38 -19.82 5.77 -1.02
C GLN A 38 -20.75 5.59 -2.23
N LYS A 39 -21.79 4.77 -2.11
CA LYS A 39 -22.85 4.68 -3.11
C LYS A 39 -23.53 6.04 -3.33
N ALA A 40 -23.90 6.74 -2.27
CA ALA A 40 -24.53 8.06 -2.39
C ALA A 40 -23.58 9.08 -3.05
N LEU A 41 -22.31 9.10 -2.66
CA LEU A 41 -21.29 9.96 -3.25
C LEU A 41 -21.06 9.67 -4.75
N LEU A 42 -21.04 8.39 -5.14
CA LEU A 42 -20.88 7.98 -6.54
C LEU A 42 -21.97 8.57 -7.45
N PHE A 43 -23.17 8.78 -6.93
CA PHE A 43 -24.30 9.37 -7.67
C PHE A 43 -24.55 10.84 -7.32
N HIS A 44 -23.58 11.50 -6.68
CA HIS A 44 -23.66 12.92 -6.30
C HIS A 44 -24.90 13.27 -5.43
N ASP A 45 -25.34 12.34 -4.58
CA ASP A 45 -26.45 12.52 -3.65
C ASP A 45 -25.93 12.82 -2.24
N ASP A 46 -25.38 14.01 -2.06
CA ASP A 46 -24.77 14.47 -0.79
C ASP A 46 -25.76 14.43 0.38
N GLU A 47 -27.05 14.70 0.11
CA GLU A 47 -28.11 14.65 1.12
C GLU A 47 -28.28 13.23 1.68
N SER A 48 -28.30 12.21 0.82
CA SER A 48 -28.35 10.81 1.26
C SER A 48 -27.06 10.41 1.96
N ALA A 49 -25.90 10.83 1.46
CA ALA A 49 -24.60 10.55 2.07
C ALA A 49 -24.56 11.07 3.52
N GLU A 50 -25.00 12.31 3.76
CA GLU A 50 -25.06 12.90 5.10
C GLU A 50 -26.03 12.15 6.02
N LYS A 51 -27.22 11.79 5.53
CA LYS A 51 -28.20 11.01 6.30
C LYS A 51 -27.67 9.63 6.71
N ILE A 52 -26.93 8.97 5.81
CA ILE A 52 -26.31 7.66 6.09
C ILE A 52 -25.25 7.80 7.18
N MET A 53 -24.42 8.85 7.14
CA MET A 53 -23.40 9.11 8.17
C MET A 53 -24.01 9.41 9.55
N LYS A 54 -25.19 10.00 9.60
CA LYS A 54 -25.91 10.27 10.87
C LYS A 54 -26.56 9.03 11.49
N SER A 55 -26.64 7.90 10.78
CA SER A 55 -27.31 6.69 11.27
C SER A 55 -26.32 5.73 11.93
N ASP A 56 -26.68 5.23 13.12
CA ASP A 56 -25.95 4.16 13.81
C ASP A 56 -26.42 2.74 13.48
N SER A 57 -27.50 2.60 12.70
CA SER A 57 -28.12 1.31 12.41
C SER A 57 -27.78 0.83 10.99
N PRO A 58 -27.15 -0.35 10.82
CA PRO A 58 -26.88 -0.93 9.49
C PRO A 58 -28.15 -1.12 8.65
N ILE A 59 -29.27 -1.47 9.30
CA ILE A 59 -30.56 -1.64 8.63
C ILE A 59 -31.03 -0.29 8.03
N GLU A 60 -30.92 0.79 8.81
CA GLU A 60 -31.32 2.12 8.36
C GLU A 60 -30.36 2.67 7.29
N GLN A 61 -29.06 2.44 7.44
CA GLN A 61 -28.06 2.81 6.43
C GLN A 61 -28.37 2.13 5.08
N LYS A 62 -28.65 0.82 5.09
CA LYS A 62 -29.08 0.08 3.89
C LYS A 62 -30.37 0.62 3.31
N ARG A 63 -31.35 0.96 4.17
CA ARG A 63 -32.64 1.53 3.74
C ARG A 63 -32.45 2.88 3.04
N LEU A 64 -31.57 3.74 3.56
CA LEU A 64 -31.21 5.02 2.96
C LEU A 64 -30.44 4.81 1.65
N GLY A 65 -29.48 3.89 1.60
CA GLY A 65 -28.72 3.58 0.40
C GLY A 65 -29.54 2.97 -0.76
N ARG A 66 -30.71 2.40 -0.47
CA ARG A 66 -31.71 2.00 -1.48
C ARG A 66 -32.48 3.18 -2.09
N LYS A 67 -32.43 4.35 -1.46
CA LYS A 67 -33.13 5.58 -1.88
C LYS A 67 -32.21 6.64 -2.50
N VAL A 68 -30.94 6.30 -2.74
CA VAL A 68 -29.97 7.18 -3.40
C VAL A 68 -30.53 7.66 -4.74
N LYS A 69 -30.57 8.98 -4.92
CA LYS A 69 -31.04 9.63 -6.14
C LYS A 69 -30.03 9.41 -7.27
N GLY A 70 -30.53 9.38 -8.50
CA GLY A 70 -29.67 9.22 -9.68
C GLY A 70 -29.02 7.83 -9.81
N PHE A 71 -29.45 6.85 -9.02
CA PHE A 71 -28.90 5.49 -9.06
C PHE A 71 -29.04 4.87 -10.45
N ASP A 72 -27.90 4.44 -10.98
CA ASP A 72 -27.79 3.65 -12.20
C ASP A 72 -27.14 2.30 -11.86
N ASP A 73 -27.80 1.21 -12.22
CA ASP A 73 -27.35 -0.12 -11.85
C ASP A 73 -26.02 -0.48 -12.53
N MET A 74 -25.86 -0.16 -13.82
CA MET A 74 -24.64 -0.47 -14.56
C MET A 74 -23.42 0.29 -14.03
N VAL A 75 -23.61 1.55 -13.62
CA VAL A 75 -22.56 2.31 -12.93
C VAL A 75 -22.24 1.65 -11.60
N TRP A 76 -23.25 1.30 -10.79
CA TRP A 76 -23.03 0.64 -9.51
C TRP A 76 -22.31 -0.71 -9.66
N GLU A 77 -22.68 -1.55 -10.62
CA GLU A 77 -22.03 -2.84 -10.88
C GLU A 77 -20.52 -2.69 -11.15
N LYS A 78 -20.12 -1.65 -11.87
CA LYS A 78 -18.70 -1.35 -12.16
C LYS A 78 -17.89 -0.96 -10.93
N HIS A 79 -18.53 -0.35 -9.93
CA HIS A 79 -17.84 0.24 -8.77
C HIS A 79 -18.04 -0.53 -7.46
N ARG A 80 -19.14 -1.28 -7.29
CA ARG A 80 -19.54 -1.88 -6.01
C ARG A 80 -18.47 -2.77 -5.39
N LYS A 81 -17.78 -3.58 -6.21
CA LYS A 81 -16.75 -4.51 -5.71
C LYS A 81 -15.55 -3.77 -5.15
N ARG A 82 -15.08 -2.73 -5.85
CA ARG A 82 -13.99 -1.86 -5.39
C ARG A 82 -14.37 -1.17 -4.08
N ILE A 83 -15.56 -0.56 -4.03
CA ILE A 83 -16.05 0.13 -2.83
C ILE A 83 -16.11 -0.84 -1.64
N VAL A 84 -16.71 -2.02 -1.82
CA VAL A 84 -16.78 -3.01 -0.73
C VAL A 84 -15.40 -3.51 -0.33
N TYR A 85 -14.47 -3.71 -1.28
CA TYR A 85 -13.09 -4.06 -0.97
C TYR A 85 -12.42 -2.98 -0.10
N GLU A 86 -12.48 -1.70 -0.48
CA GLU A 86 -11.86 -0.59 0.27
C GLU A 86 -12.43 -0.47 1.69
N GLY A 87 -13.75 -0.57 1.84
CA GLY A 87 -14.40 -0.53 3.16
C GLY A 87 -13.97 -1.71 4.05
N ASN A 88 -13.87 -2.91 3.49
CA ASN A 88 -13.39 -4.07 4.24
C ASN A 88 -11.89 -3.98 4.52
N TYR A 89 -11.07 -3.47 3.60
CA TYR A 89 -9.64 -3.23 3.83
C TYR A 89 -9.45 -2.31 5.04
N ALA A 90 -10.13 -1.15 5.08
CA ALA A 90 -10.08 -0.23 6.22
C ALA A 90 -10.57 -0.89 7.52
N LYS A 91 -11.72 -1.58 7.48
CA LYS A 91 -12.26 -2.33 8.61
C LYS A 91 -11.24 -3.32 9.18
N PHE A 92 -10.71 -4.22 8.36
CA PHE A 92 -9.83 -5.29 8.85
C PHE A 92 -8.44 -4.78 9.22
N THR A 93 -7.86 -3.83 8.50
CA THR A 93 -6.52 -3.30 8.83
C THR A 93 -6.49 -2.46 10.10
N GLN A 94 -7.60 -1.79 10.44
CA GLN A 94 -7.70 -0.94 11.64
C GLN A 94 -8.26 -1.68 12.87
N ASN A 95 -8.74 -2.92 12.72
CA ASN A 95 -9.28 -3.73 13.81
C ASN A 95 -8.51 -5.06 13.92
N PRO A 96 -7.47 -5.15 14.79
CA PRO A 96 -6.56 -6.30 14.85
C PRO A 96 -7.23 -7.65 15.09
N GLU A 97 -8.25 -7.71 15.95
CA GLU A 97 -8.99 -8.95 16.23
C GLU A 97 -9.77 -9.44 15.02
N LEU A 98 -10.42 -8.52 14.30
CA LEU A 98 -11.12 -8.84 13.05
C LEU A 98 -10.13 -9.28 11.97
N LYS A 99 -8.97 -8.61 11.87
CA LYS A 99 -7.88 -9.00 10.96
C LYS A 99 -7.46 -10.44 11.24
N ALA A 100 -7.22 -10.78 12.49
CA ALA A 100 -6.82 -12.12 12.90
C ALA A 100 -7.88 -13.16 12.52
N ALA A 101 -9.17 -12.86 12.75
CA ALA A 101 -10.26 -13.75 12.33
C ALA A 101 -10.32 -13.97 10.81
N LEU A 102 -10.06 -12.93 10.00
CA LEU A 102 -9.98 -13.06 8.54
C LEU A 102 -8.80 -13.93 8.12
N LEU A 103 -7.61 -13.70 8.67
CA LEU A 103 -6.40 -14.44 8.33
C LEU A 103 -6.51 -15.93 8.72
N GLN A 104 -7.18 -16.26 9.83
CA GLN A 104 -7.42 -17.64 10.26
C GLN A 104 -8.23 -18.49 9.26
N THR A 105 -8.90 -17.86 8.29
CA THR A 105 -9.64 -18.57 7.23
C THR A 105 -8.75 -19.01 6.05
N GLU A 106 -7.43 -18.81 6.13
CA GLU A 106 -6.45 -19.20 5.11
C GLU A 106 -6.71 -20.60 4.56
N GLY A 107 -6.57 -20.76 3.24
CA GLY A 107 -6.82 -22.03 2.54
C GLY A 107 -8.29 -22.34 2.27
N THR A 108 -9.24 -21.51 2.74
CA THR A 108 -10.67 -21.63 2.41
C THR A 108 -11.18 -20.48 1.55
N THR A 109 -12.28 -20.67 0.83
CA THR A 109 -13.05 -19.56 0.25
C THR A 109 -14.12 -19.12 1.24
N LEU A 110 -14.21 -17.82 1.54
CA LEU A 110 -15.31 -17.30 2.35
C LEU A 110 -16.61 -17.32 1.55
N VAL A 111 -17.70 -17.74 2.19
CA VAL A 111 -19.02 -17.88 1.55
C VAL A 111 -20.09 -17.24 2.42
N GLU A 112 -20.74 -16.20 1.89
CA GLU A 112 -21.90 -15.58 2.56
C GLU A 112 -23.15 -16.45 2.31
N ALA A 113 -23.48 -17.30 3.28
CA ALA A 113 -24.57 -18.27 3.28
C ALA A 113 -25.94 -17.62 3.54
N SER A 114 -26.25 -16.57 2.77
CA SER A 114 -27.52 -15.88 2.81
C SER A 114 -28.53 -16.50 1.85
N PRO A 115 -29.70 -16.98 2.31
CA PRO A 115 -30.73 -17.53 1.44
C PRO A 115 -31.44 -16.45 0.59
N VAL A 116 -31.32 -15.18 0.96
CA VAL A 116 -32.05 -14.06 0.35
C VAL A 116 -31.16 -13.11 -0.44
N ASP A 117 -29.84 -13.11 -0.20
CA ASP A 117 -28.89 -12.30 -0.97
C ASP A 117 -28.26 -13.14 -2.08
N ARG A 118 -28.44 -12.69 -3.32
CA ARG A 118 -27.91 -13.37 -4.52
C ARG A 118 -26.75 -12.59 -5.17
N ILE A 119 -26.40 -11.43 -4.64
CA ILE A 119 -25.28 -10.64 -5.14
C ILE A 119 -24.08 -10.87 -4.23
N TRP A 120 -24.23 -10.51 -2.97
CA TRP A 120 -23.17 -10.60 -1.98
C TRP A 120 -23.02 -12.03 -1.44
N GLY A 121 -24.15 -12.76 -1.34
CA GLY A 121 -24.20 -14.16 -0.93
C GLY A 121 -24.56 -15.16 -2.03
N VAL A 122 -24.64 -16.42 -1.63
CA VAL A 122 -24.88 -17.57 -2.53
C VAL A 122 -26.37 -17.90 -2.75
N GLY A 123 -27.29 -17.21 -2.09
CA GLY A 123 -28.72 -17.47 -2.19
C GLY A 123 -29.17 -18.80 -1.58
N LEU A 124 -28.39 -19.34 -0.64
CA LEU A 124 -28.63 -20.59 0.10
C LEU A 124 -28.26 -20.38 1.59
N ALA A 125 -28.97 -21.04 2.50
CA ALA A 125 -28.64 -21.04 3.92
C ALA A 125 -27.49 -22.04 4.21
N GLU A 126 -26.79 -21.85 5.32
CA GLU A 126 -25.62 -22.68 5.70
C GLU A 126 -25.96 -24.17 5.90
N ASP A 127 -27.19 -24.48 6.29
CA ASP A 127 -27.70 -25.85 6.47
C ASP A 127 -28.30 -26.47 5.20
N ASP A 128 -28.33 -25.73 4.08
CA ASP A 128 -28.82 -26.24 2.80
C ASP A 128 -27.83 -27.29 2.24
N PRO A 129 -28.28 -28.51 1.89
CA PRO A 129 -27.38 -29.57 1.41
C PRO A 129 -26.61 -29.21 0.14
N ARG A 130 -27.05 -28.20 -0.60
CA ARG A 130 -26.42 -27.73 -1.85
C ARG A 130 -25.31 -26.71 -1.60
N ILE A 131 -25.16 -26.19 -0.38
CA ILE A 131 -24.24 -25.09 -0.04
C ILE A 131 -22.78 -25.42 -0.40
N HIS A 132 -22.41 -26.69 -0.39
CA HIS A 132 -21.06 -27.15 -0.70
C HIS A 132 -20.76 -27.30 -2.21
N ASP A 133 -21.76 -27.16 -3.09
CA ASP A 133 -21.60 -27.25 -4.54
C ASP A 133 -21.84 -25.88 -5.21
N PRO A 134 -20.76 -25.17 -5.63
CA PRO A 134 -20.88 -23.88 -6.28
C PRO A 134 -21.74 -23.88 -7.55
N GLN A 135 -21.89 -25.01 -8.24
CA GLN A 135 -22.75 -25.10 -9.42
C GLN A 135 -24.24 -25.00 -9.08
N GLN A 136 -24.59 -25.22 -7.81
CA GLN A 136 -25.97 -25.14 -7.31
C GLN A 136 -26.25 -23.82 -6.57
N TRP A 137 -25.26 -22.95 -6.43
CA TRP A 137 -25.44 -21.62 -5.86
C TRP A 137 -26.37 -20.80 -6.74
N ARG A 138 -27.19 -19.97 -6.09
CA ARG A 138 -28.19 -19.11 -6.73
C ARG A 138 -27.77 -17.64 -6.73
N GLY A 139 -26.58 -17.36 -6.23
CA GLY A 139 -26.00 -16.03 -6.09
C GLY A 139 -24.49 -16.03 -6.34
N SER A 140 -23.94 -14.84 -6.54
CA SER A 140 -22.55 -14.65 -6.97
C SER A 140 -21.51 -14.71 -5.86
N ASN A 141 -21.90 -14.69 -4.58
CA ASN A 141 -20.97 -14.66 -3.45
C ASN A 141 -19.93 -13.51 -3.54
N ASP A 142 -20.31 -12.35 -4.07
CA ASP A 142 -19.37 -11.26 -4.33
C ASP A 142 -18.61 -10.84 -3.06
N LEU A 143 -19.29 -10.85 -1.90
CA LEU A 143 -18.65 -10.49 -0.63
C LEU A 143 -17.62 -11.53 -0.22
N GLY A 144 -17.97 -12.81 -0.29
CA GLY A 144 -17.07 -13.90 0.06
C GLY A 144 -15.79 -13.90 -0.79
N TYR A 145 -15.91 -13.64 -2.10
CA TYR A 145 -14.74 -13.50 -2.97
C TYR A 145 -13.89 -12.26 -2.66
N ILE A 146 -14.52 -11.11 -2.36
CA ILE A 146 -13.80 -9.88 -1.97
C ILE A 146 -13.01 -10.11 -0.67
N LEU A 147 -13.62 -10.72 0.33
CA LEU A 147 -12.96 -11.02 1.61
C LEU A 147 -11.84 -12.04 1.44
N THR A 148 -12.03 -13.04 0.59
CA THR A 148 -10.99 -14.03 0.25
C THR A 148 -9.81 -13.33 -0.43
N GLN A 149 -10.07 -12.49 -1.45
CA GLN A 149 -9.03 -11.70 -2.13
C GLN A 149 -8.30 -10.76 -1.16
N LEU A 150 -9.04 -10.07 -0.28
CA LEU A 150 -8.47 -9.19 0.73
C LEU A 150 -7.55 -9.97 1.67
N ARG A 151 -7.98 -11.15 2.16
CA ARG A 151 -7.13 -12.02 2.98
C ARG A 151 -5.84 -12.39 2.25
N GLU A 152 -5.94 -12.86 1.00
CA GLU A 152 -4.76 -13.25 0.23
C GLU A 152 -3.80 -12.08 0.04
N ALA A 153 -4.31 -10.87 -0.22
CA ALA A 153 -3.51 -9.67 -0.32
C ALA A 153 -2.80 -9.33 1.01
N LEU A 154 -3.49 -9.47 2.14
CA LEU A 154 -2.93 -9.20 3.47
C LEU A 154 -1.92 -10.27 3.92
N LEU A 155 -2.07 -11.53 3.49
CA LEU A 155 -1.12 -12.61 3.75
C LEU A 155 0.15 -12.46 2.91
N HIS A 156 0.01 -11.96 1.68
CA HIS A 156 1.07 -11.91 0.68
C HIS A 156 1.47 -10.48 0.31
N GLU A 157 1.42 -9.53 1.26
CA GLU A 157 1.87 -8.17 1.02
C GLU A 157 3.30 -8.20 0.43
N PRO A 158 3.56 -7.52 -0.71
CA PRO A 158 4.90 -7.44 -1.26
C PRO A 158 5.85 -6.89 -0.21
N LYS A 159 6.74 -7.74 0.29
CA LYS A 159 7.70 -7.35 1.35
C LYS A 159 8.81 -6.44 0.83
N HIS A 160 8.88 -6.24 -0.49
CA HIS A 160 9.97 -5.51 -1.11
C HIS A 160 9.84 -4.01 -0.88
N ALA A 161 10.74 -3.43 -0.10
CA ALA A 161 10.90 -2.00 -0.01
C ALA A 161 11.68 -1.49 -1.23
N ILE A 162 11.11 -0.48 -1.91
CA ILE A 162 11.79 0.24 -2.99
C ILE A 162 12.49 1.45 -2.37
N SER A 163 13.77 1.60 -2.68
CA SER A 163 14.60 2.71 -2.21
C SER A 163 15.48 3.23 -3.33
N VAL A 164 16.01 4.43 -3.13
CA VAL A 164 16.98 5.06 -4.03
C VAL A 164 18.31 5.23 -3.31
N SER A 165 19.36 5.40 -4.10
CA SER A 165 20.65 5.86 -3.62
C SER A 165 21.32 6.64 -4.74
N VAL A 166 22.03 7.71 -4.37
CA VAL A 166 22.57 8.64 -5.35
C VAL A 166 24.07 8.77 -5.13
N VAL A 167 24.84 8.53 -6.19
CA VAL A 167 26.23 8.97 -6.25
C VAL A 167 26.19 10.43 -6.71
N VAL A 168 26.41 11.36 -5.79
CA VAL A 168 26.55 12.79 -6.13
C VAL A 168 28.04 13.10 -6.23
N ILE A 169 28.50 13.49 -7.42
CA ILE A 169 29.90 13.82 -7.70
C ILE A 169 30.00 15.21 -8.30
N ASP A 170 30.96 16.01 -7.83
CA ASP A 170 31.21 17.36 -8.35
C ASP A 170 32.27 17.39 -9.47
N ASP A 171 32.56 18.58 -9.98
CA ASP A 171 33.56 18.83 -11.03
C ASP A 171 35.02 18.66 -10.55
N HIS A 172 35.24 18.57 -9.24
CA HIS A 172 36.52 18.25 -8.63
C HIS A 172 36.73 16.74 -8.45
N GLY A 173 35.72 15.91 -8.75
CA GLY A 173 35.76 14.46 -8.56
C GLY A 173 35.58 14.05 -7.10
N GLU A 174 34.99 14.91 -6.27
CA GLU A 174 34.65 14.58 -4.89
C GLU A 174 33.19 14.12 -4.80
N VAL A 175 32.95 13.14 -3.92
CA VAL A 175 31.66 12.51 -3.72
C VAL A 175 31.06 12.91 -2.38
N LEU A 176 29.75 13.14 -2.41
CA LEU A 176 28.97 13.46 -1.22
C LEU A 176 28.60 12.17 -0.48
N LEU A 177 28.88 12.14 0.83
CA LEU A 177 28.46 11.06 1.73
C LEU A 177 27.70 11.63 2.93
N VAL A 178 26.82 10.80 3.46
CA VAL A 178 26.08 11.02 4.72
C VAL A 178 26.51 9.97 5.73
N LYS A 179 26.47 10.29 7.02
CA LYS A 179 26.88 9.35 8.06
C LYS A 179 25.67 8.83 8.84
N ASP A 180 25.35 7.56 8.63
CA ASP A 180 24.35 6.84 9.40
C ASP A 180 24.92 6.46 10.78
N ARG A 181 24.10 6.61 11.84
CA ARG A 181 24.48 6.32 13.24
C ARG A 181 25.01 4.91 13.47
N LEU A 182 24.48 3.92 12.75
CA LEU A 182 24.78 2.51 12.96
C LEU A 182 25.68 1.94 11.85
N ARG A 183 25.52 2.43 10.63
CA ARG A 183 26.17 1.88 9.42
C ARG A 183 27.42 2.65 9.02
N GLY A 184 27.60 3.88 9.53
CA GLY A 184 28.71 4.75 9.18
C GLY A 184 28.46 5.51 7.87
N TRP A 185 29.52 5.82 7.13
CA TRP A 185 29.42 6.60 5.90
C TRP A 185 28.74 5.83 4.77
N GLU A 186 27.74 6.45 4.15
CA GLU A 186 26.95 5.91 3.04
C GLU A 186 26.71 6.95 1.94
N LEU A 187 26.23 6.47 0.79
CA LEU A 187 25.68 7.31 -0.27
C LEU A 187 24.28 7.80 0.17
N PRO A 188 23.91 9.06 -0.10
CA PRO A 188 22.60 9.56 0.25
C PRO A 188 21.48 8.79 -0.45
N GLY A 189 20.31 8.70 0.18
CA GLY A 189 19.09 8.11 -0.38
C GLY A 189 18.31 7.21 0.56
N GLY A 190 16.99 7.33 0.51
CA GLY A 190 16.04 6.58 1.34
C GLY A 190 14.96 5.86 0.54
N GLN A 191 13.79 5.71 1.15
CA GLN A 191 12.65 4.98 0.58
C GLN A 191 11.90 5.84 -0.43
N VAL A 192 11.28 5.18 -1.41
CA VAL A 192 10.39 5.86 -2.36
C VAL A 192 9.00 5.95 -1.72
N GLU A 193 8.44 7.15 -1.69
CA GLU A 193 7.11 7.42 -1.13
C GLU A 193 5.99 7.20 -2.16
N GLU A 194 4.76 7.09 -1.65
CA GLU A 194 3.60 6.93 -2.51
C GLU A 194 3.34 8.22 -3.31
N GLY A 195 3.20 8.09 -4.63
CA GLY A 195 2.87 9.20 -5.53
C GLY A 195 4.07 9.94 -6.14
N GLU A 196 5.31 9.60 -5.77
CA GLU A 196 6.52 10.12 -6.41
C GLU A 196 7.21 9.10 -7.35
N SER A 197 7.97 9.61 -8.31
CA SER A 197 8.85 8.81 -9.16
C SER A 197 10.20 8.53 -8.47
N LEU A 198 10.92 7.50 -8.95
CA LEU A 198 12.28 7.19 -8.46
C LEU A 198 13.24 8.40 -8.54
N LYS A 199 13.08 9.25 -9.57
CA LYS A 199 13.92 10.44 -9.75
C LYS A 199 13.55 11.53 -8.75
N GLU A 200 12.26 11.74 -8.48
CA GLU A 200 11.80 12.68 -7.46
C GLU A 200 12.27 12.26 -6.07
N ALA A 201 12.13 10.98 -5.71
CA ALA A 201 12.66 10.43 -4.47
C ALA A 201 14.18 10.67 -4.34
N ALA A 202 14.94 10.42 -5.41
CA ALA A 202 16.40 10.63 -5.41
C ALA A 202 16.78 12.10 -5.14
N ILE A 203 16.04 13.06 -5.70
CA ILE A 203 16.27 14.49 -5.48
C ILE A 203 15.85 14.89 -4.06
N ARG A 204 14.66 14.45 -3.61
CA ARG A 204 14.11 14.72 -2.27
C ARG A 204 15.05 14.23 -1.17
N GLU A 205 15.43 12.97 -1.23
CA GLU A 205 16.28 12.33 -0.21
C GLU A 205 17.65 13.01 -0.08
N VAL A 206 18.30 13.33 -1.21
CA VAL A 206 19.57 14.08 -1.17
C VAL A 206 19.37 15.45 -0.55
N LYS A 207 18.28 16.15 -0.88
CA LYS A 207 17.98 17.47 -0.31
C LYS A 207 17.71 17.41 1.19
N GLU A 208 16.95 16.41 1.66
CA GLU A 208 16.59 16.22 3.06
C GLU A 208 17.80 15.83 3.92
N GLU A 209 18.62 14.88 3.45
CA GLU A 209 19.79 14.41 4.19
C GLU A 209 20.96 15.41 4.13
N THR A 210 21.16 16.10 3.01
CA THR A 210 22.40 16.88 2.80
C THR A 210 22.18 18.38 2.68
N GLY A 211 20.95 18.81 2.42
CA GLY A 211 20.64 20.20 2.07
C GLY A 211 20.98 20.61 0.64
N ILE A 212 21.57 19.72 -0.16
CA ILE A 212 22.09 20.03 -1.49
C ILE A 212 21.03 19.70 -2.54
N ASP A 213 20.76 20.67 -3.42
CA ASP A 213 19.99 20.43 -4.64
C ASP A 213 20.88 19.77 -5.69
N ILE A 214 20.35 18.79 -6.41
CA ILE A 214 21.08 18.03 -7.43
C ILE A 214 20.34 17.97 -8.75
N GLU A 215 21.10 17.77 -9.82
CA GLU A 215 20.59 17.30 -11.09
C GLU A 215 20.93 15.81 -11.23
N VAL A 216 19.91 14.95 -11.30
CA VAL A 216 20.09 13.53 -11.61
C VAL A 216 20.38 13.38 -13.11
N THR A 217 21.58 12.91 -13.44
CA THR A 217 22.11 12.84 -14.81
C THR A 217 21.96 11.45 -15.44
N THR A 218 22.11 10.37 -14.65
CA THR A 218 22.14 9.00 -15.18
C THR A 218 21.46 8.03 -14.22
N TYR A 219 20.73 7.05 -14.77
CA TYR A 219 20.31 5.86 -14.05
C TYR A 219 21.41 4.79 -14.14
N CYS A 220 21.97 4.38 -13.02
CA CYS A 220 23.16 3.53 -12.99
C CYS A 220 22.84 2.04 -12.93
N GLY A 221 21.76 1.64 -12.26
CA GLY A 221 21.43 0.23 -12.07
C GLY A 221 20.66 -0.08 -10.79
N VAL A 222 20.58 -1.36 -10.46
CA VAL A 222 19.86 -1.89 -9.30
C VAL A 222 20.83 -2.61 -8.37
N SER A 223 20.64 -2.44 -7.07
CA SER A 223 21.23 -3.28 -6.04
C SER A 223 20.15 -3.89 -5.18
N GLN A 224 20.18 -5.21 -5.03
CA GLN A 224 19.24 -5.97 -4.20
C GLN A 224 19.92 -6.45 -2.92
N ARG A 225 19.13 -6.48 -1.83
CA ARG A 225 19.41 -7.27 -0.63
C ARG A 225 18.24 -8.22 -0.43
N VAL A 226 18.41 -9.46 -0.87
CA VAL A 226 17.30 -10.43 -0.95
C VAL A 226 16.77 -10.74 0.44
N GLU A 227 17.65 -10.99 1.42
CA GLU A 227 17.26 -11.29 2.81
C GLU A 227 16.50 -10.16 3.50
N ARG A 228 16.70 -8.92 3.04
CA ARG A 228 16.01 -7.74 3.60
C ARG A 228 14.81 -7.30 2.77
N ASN A 229 14.45 -8.05 1.73
CA ASN A 229 13.44 -7.66 0.74
C ASN A 229 13.63 -6.20 0.32
N MET A 230 14.84 -5.80 -0.09
CA MET A 230 15.10 -4.41 -0.45
C MET A 230 15.69 -4.31 -1.84
N VAL A 231 15.05 -3.47 -2.66
CA VAL A 231 15.50 -3.11 -4.00
C VAL A 231 15.91 -1.64 -3.97
N LYS A 232 17.18 -1.37 -4.25
CA LYS A 232 17.74 -0.01 -4.25
C LYS A 232 18.16 0.37 -5.65
N HIS A 233 17.50 1.38 -6.20
CA HIS A 233 17.81 1.97 -7.50
C HIS A 233 18.94 2.99 -7.34
N LEU A 234 20.01 2.87 -8.14
CA LEU A 234 21.14 3.78 -8.07
C LEU A 234 21.07 4.82 -9.19
N PHE A 235 21.27 6.09 -8.83
CA PHE A 235 21.41 7.20 -9.76
C PHE A 235 22.78 7.89 -9.61
N LEU A 236 23.22 8.54 -10.68
CA LEU A 236 24.33 9.49 -10.67
C LEU A 236 23.75 10.89 -10.76
N GLY A 237 24.23 11.79 -9.92
CA GLY A 237 23.83 13.19 -9.92
C GLY A 237 25.03 14.12 -9.76
N ILE A 238 24.80 15.38 -10.11
CA ILE A 238 25.76 16.48 -9.89
C ILE A 238 25.10 17.53 -8.99
N PRO A 239 25.84 18.18 -8.08
CA PRO A 239 25.30 19.26 -7.28
C PRO A 239 24.95 20.47 -8.15
N ILE A 240 23.76 21.04 -7.94
CA ILE A 240 23.39 22.35 -8.49
C ILE A 240 24.01 23.40 -7.56
N LYS A 241 24.69 24.41 -8.13
CA LYS A 241 25.30 25.50 -7.34
C LYS A 241 24.21 26.22 -6.52
N GLY A 242 24.24 26.04 -5.19
CA GLY A 242 23.36 26.67 -4.20
C GLY A 242 23.98 26.61 -2.80
N GLU A 243 23.63 27.57 -1.93
CA GLU A 243 24.18 27.67 -0.56
C GLU A 243 23.85 26.43 0.27
N ARG A 244 24.85 25.91 0.99
CA ARG A 244 24.70 24.79 1.92
C ARG A 244 23.77 25.20 3.06
N VAL A 245 22.58 24.59 3.13
CA VAL A 245 21.70 24.69 4.31
C VAL A 245 21.56 23.29 4.88
N ALA A 246 22.16 23.02 6.04
CA ALA A 246 22.08 21.70 6.67
C ALA A 246 20.61 21.32 6.93
N GLY A 247 20.19 20.17 6.39
CA GLY A 247 18.89 19.55 6.65
C GLY A 247 18.81 18.96 8.07
N SER A 248 17.58 18.79 8.57
CA SER A 248 17.29 18.49 9.97
C SER A 248 17.44 17.01 10.39
N GLU A 249 17.86 16.10 9.50
CA GLU A 249 17.89 14.66 9.80
C GLU A 249 19.23 13.94 9.55
N SER A 250 20.34 14.64 9.27
CA SER A 250 21.66 13.98 9.12
C SER A 250 22.71 14.45 10.12
N GLU A 251 23.22 13.50 10.90
CA GLU A 251 24.43 13.65 11.69
C GLU A 251 25.64 13.51 10.77
N GLU A 252 26.30 14.63 10.48
CA GLU A 252 27.54 14.73 9.67
C GLU A 252 27.40 14.42 8.16
N VAL A 253 27.55 15.46 7.34
CA VAL A 253 27.62 15.40 5.87
C VAL A 253 29.05 15.72 5.44
N GLY A 254 29.59 14.97 4.48
CA GLY A 254 30.98 15.12 4.05
C GLY A 254 31.17 14.99 2.55
N VAL A 255 32.17 15.70 2.02
CA VAL A 255 32.60 15.65 0.61
C VAL A 255 34.02 15.13 0.60
N PHE A 256 34.29 14.09 -0.20
CA PHE A 256 35.56 13.36 -0.16
C PHE A 256 36.00 12.93 -1.55
N SER A 257 37.30 12.83 -1.79
CA SER A 257 37.80 12.13 -2.98
C SER A 257 37.24 10.70 -3.05
N VAL A 258 37.04 10.18 -4.26
CA VAL A 258 36.54 8.81 -4.48
C VAL A 258 37.36 7.77 -3.72
N GLU A 259 38.69 7.89 -3.74
CA GLU A 259 39.60 6.97 -3.02
C GLU A 259 39.33 6.98 -1.52
N LYS A 260 39.20 8.17 -0.92
CA LYS A 260 38.92 8.31 0.50
C LYS A 260 37.52 7.78 0.85
N ALA A 261 36.51 8.12 0.06
CA ALA A 261 35.14 7.62 0.23
C ALA A 261 35.09 6.09 0.25
N LEU A 262 35.80 5.42 -0.67
CA LEU A 262 35.88 3.96 -0.72
C LEU A 262 36.54 3.34 0.51
N THR A 263 37.40 4.07 1.24
CA THR A 263 37.97 3.60 2.52
C THR A 263 37.06 3.86 3.72
N MET A 264 36.22 4.89 3.65
CA MET A 264 35.32 5.30 4.74
C MET A 264 34.03 4.48 4.79
N ILE A 265 33.54 4.03 3.62
CA ILE A 265 32.36 3.17 3.51
C ILE A 265 32.75 1.75 3.95
N SER A 266 32.22 1.33 5.10
CA SER A 266 32.47 0.00 5.68
C SER A 266 31.78 -1.12 4.89
N ASP A 267 30.57 -0.87 4.40
CA ASP A 267 29.75 -1.86 3.73
C ASP A 267 30.25 -2.16 2.30
N PRO A 268 30.60 -3.41 1.97
CA PRO A 268 31.12 -3.78 0.65
C PRO A 268 30.13 -3.51 -0.48
N VAL A 269 28.83 -3.69 -0.24
CA VAL A 269 27.79 -3.45 -1.24
C VAL A 269 27.68 -1.96 -1.56
N VAL A 270 27.78 -1.11 -0.54
CA VAL A 270 27.78 0.35 -0.74
C VAL A 270 29.05 0.80 -1.48
N ARG A 271 30.22 0.21 -1.18
CA ARG A 271 31.44 0.46 -1.96
C ARG A 271 31.30 0.06 -3.42
N ASP A 272 30.68 -1.07 -3.69
CA ASP A 272 30.47 -1.52 -5.07
C ASP A 272 29.48 -0.61 -5.79
N ARG A 273 28.38 -0.18 -5.16
CA ARG A 273 27.49 0.85 -5.72
C ARG A 273 28.25 2.12 -6.12
N LEU A 274 29.15 2.62 -5.29
CA LEU A 274 29.99 3.76 -5.63
C LEU A 274 30.90 3.47 -6.84
N LYS A 275 31.60 2.33 -6.84
CA LYS A 275 32.52 1.95 -7.94
C LYS A 275 31.81 1.76 -9.28
N TYR A 276 30.71 1.00 -9.31
CA TYR A 276 29.94 0.75 -10.52
C TYR A 276 29.16 2.01 -10.93
N GLY A 277 28.60 2.75 -9.98
CA GLY A 277 27.91 4.01 -10.21
C GLY A 277 28.74 5.06 -10.94
N LEU A 278 30.06 5.11 -10.71
CA LEU A 278 30.96 6.04 -11.40
C LEU A 278 31.45 5.54 -12.78
N LYS A 279 31.24 4.27 -13.12
CA LYS A 279 31.71 3.66 -14.38
C LYS A 279 30.57 3.51 -15.38
N LYS A 280 30.46 4.45 -16.30
CA LYS A 280 29.38 4.50 -17.30
C LYS A 280 29.26 3.22 -18.14
N GLU A 281 30.38 2.56 -18.42
CA GLU A 281 30.45 1.28 -19.15
C GLU A 281 29.79 0.11 -18.41
N THR A 282 29.51 0.27 -17.11
CA THR A 282 28.83 -0.74 -16.29
C THR A 282 27.33 -0.52 -16.20
N HIS A 283 26.80 0.58 -16.76
CA HIS A 283 25.38 0.93 -16.63
C HIS A 283 24.52 0.35 -17.76
N PRO A 284 23.30 -0.16 -17.47
CA PRO A 284 22.78 -0.43 -16.13
C PRO A 284 23.42 -1.69 -15.52
N PHE A 285 23.78 -1.65 -14.24
CA PHE A 285 24.25 -2.84 -13.52
C PHE A 285 23.14 -3.50 -12.68
N LEU A 286 23.38 -4.75 -12.28
CA LEU A 286 22.62 -5.45 -11.23
C LEU A 286 23.62 -5.99 -10.19
N LEU A 287 23.47 -5.59 -8.92
CA LEU A 287 24.23 -6.12 -7.79
C LEU A 287 23.30 -6.93 -6.89
N GLU A 288 23.48 -8.24 -6.84
CA GLU A 288 22.70 -9.16 -6.00
C GLU A 288 23.52 -9.57 -4.77
N ASN A 289 22.94 -9.38 -3.58
CA ASN A 289 23.55 -9.73 -2.30
C ASN A 289 22.50 -10.28 -1.34
#